data_AF-A0A3D0R8M5-F1
#
_entry.id   AF-A0A3D0R8M5-F1
#
_cell.length_a   1.000
_cell.length_b   1.000
_cell.length_c   1.000
_cell.angle_alpha   90.00
_cell.angle_beta   90.00
_cell.angle_gamma   90.00
#
_symmetry.space_group_name_H-M   'P 1'
#
loop_
_entity.id
_entity.type
_entity.pdbx_description
1 polymer ?
#
loop_
_entity_poly.entity_id
_entity_poly.type
_entity_poly.pdbx_seq_one_letter_code
_entity_poly.pdbx_strand_id
1 'polypeptide(L)'
;MRDADLPCPQTDLRPASQVMRLARMGSFHQSRLSFMRVLLRRLKDQGWRFDRPVFDIDANGVGVATYRARGPENTYTLVAFAHQLDDDKRSDRVIAEAWDATFTLCDGEADADTIRRLADNVPRQEAGRISETEMVLSRANKSVRLFSHVVDRLSAGEQPARDMLESVGYLVRTTAVYGSGKFGAADRSCWGNRPEFTGSFQPELLAVWLIRTFSIDLAEHMASSRAPQTAVRMDPALRRCLGVGNST
;
A
#
# COMPACT_ATOMS: atom_id res chain seq x y z
N MET A 1 34.16 0.22 -27.50
CA MET A 1 35.12 0.13 -26.37
C MET A 1 34.30 -0.01 -25.10
N ARG A 2 34.54 -1.08 -24.32
CA ARG A 2 33.86 -1.30 -23.04
C ARG A 2 34.58 -0.45 -21.99
N ASP A 3 33.83 0.33 -21.23
CA ASP A 3 34.29 0.94 -19.96
C ASP A 3 34.54 -0.19 -18.94
N ALA A 4 35.64 -0.92 -19.14
CA ALA A 4 36.17 -1.86 -18.16
C ALA A 4 37.28 -1.15 -17.38
N ASP A 5 37.20 -1.25 -16.05
CA ASP A 5 38.27 -0.95 -15.09
C ASP A 5 38.48 0.49 -14.61
N LEU A 6 37.41 1.26 -14.41
CA LEU A 6 37.47 2.32 -13.39
C LEU A 6 37.14 1.71 -12.02
N PRO A 7 38.09 1.66 -11.06
CA PRO A 7 37.78 1.23 -9.70
C PRO A 7 36.69 2.13 -9.14
N CYS A 8 35.61 1.52 -8.63
CA CYS A 8 34.55 2.27 -7.96
C CYS A 8 35.21 3.10 -6.85
N PRO A 9 34.99 4.43 -6.78
CA PRO A 9 35.66 5.26 -5.78
C PRO A 9 35.31 4.72 -4.39
N GLN A 10 36.30 4.10 -3.74
CA GLN A 10 36.19 3.66 -2.37
C GLN A 10 36.35 4.90 -1.48
N THR A 11 35.22 5.54 -1.20
CA THR A 11 35.16 6.50 -0.09
C THR A 11 35.29 5.73 1.21
N ASP A 12 36.08 6.24 2.16
CA ASP A 12 36.14 5.67 3.51
C ASP A 12 34.74 5.52 4.10
N LEU A 13 34.46 4.34 4.66
CA LEU A 13 33.19 4.08 5.31
C LEU A 13 33.08 4.96 6.55
N ARG A 14 31.91 5.58 6.73
CA ARG A 14 31.61 6.34 7.96
C ARG A 14 31.74 5.42 9.19
N PRO A 15 32.33 5.88 10.30
CA PRO A 15 32.51 5.06 11.50
C PRO A 15 31.18 4.57 12.07
N ALA A 16 31.18 3.38 12.67
CA ALA A 16 29.98 2.74 13.22
C ALA A 16 29.22 3.65 14.21
N SER A 17 29.92 4.43 15.03
CA SER A 17 29.34 5.41 15.97
C SER A 17 28.50 6.50 15.30
N GLN A 18 28.67 6.73 14.00
CA GLN A 18 27.92 7.68 13.20
C GLN A 18 26.74 7.04 12.44
N VAL A 19 26.86 5.77 12.02
CA VAL A 19 25.87 5.11 11.17
C VAL A 19 25.00 4.08 11.91
N MET A 20 25.54 3.39 12.91
CA MET A 20 24.86 2.38 13.73
C MET A 20 24.16 3.00 14.95
N ARG A 21 23.41 4.09 14.73
CA ARG A 21 22.57 4.70 15.79
C ARG A 21 21.16 4.12 15.70
N LEU A 22 20.55 3.73 16.81
CA LEU A 22 19.17 3.20 16.83
C LEU A 22 18.19 4.14 16.13
N ALA A 23 18.31 5.45 16.37
CA ALA A 23 17.50 6.47 15.70
C ALA A 23 17.65 6.48 14.16
N ARG A 24 18.79 6.02 13.62
CA ARG A 24 19.03 5.86 12.17
C ARG A 24 18.63 4.49 11.65
N MET A 25 18.94 3.42 12.40
CA MET A 25 18.65 2.05 11.99
C MET A 25 17.15 1.73 12.03
N GLY A 26 16.43 2.22 13.06
CA GLY A 26 14.97 2.07 13.17
C GLY A 26 14.19 2.89 12.14
N SER A 27 14.87 3.82 11.45
CA SER A 27 14.32 4.70 10.42
C SER A 27 15.11 4.59 9.10
N PHE A 28 15.84 3.49 8.87
CA PHE A 28 16.73 3.39 7.71
C PHE A 28 15.90 3.30 6.43
N HIS A 29 15.72 4.44 5.77
CA HIS A 29 14.95 4.55 4.54
C HIS A 29 15.77 4.13 3.31
N GLN A 30 15.07 3.47 2.39
CA GLN A 30 15.34 3.29 0.96
C GLN A 30 16.81 3.33 0.49
N SER A 31 17.41 2.16 0.25
CA SER A 31 18.65 2.04 -0.54
C SER A 31 18.35 1.74 -2.03
N ARG A 32 19.39 1.77 -2.87
CA ARG A 32 19.29 1.34 -4.29
C ARG A 32 18.83 -0.12 -4.45
N LEU A 33 19.00 -0.94 -3.41
CA LEU A 33 18.60 -2.35 -3.35
C LEU A 33 17.12 -2.54 -2.97
N SER A 34 16.38 -1.46 -2.72
CA SER A 34 14.94 -1.54 -2.41
C SER A 34 14.16 -2.14 -3.59
N PHE A 35 13.51 -3.28 -3.37
CA PHE A 35 12.63 -3.93 -4.35
C PHE A 35 11.49 -3.02 -4.80
N MET A 36 10.93 -2.22 -3.90
CA MET A 36 9.92 -1.21 -4.24
C MET A 36 10.46 -0.19 -5.24
N ARG A 37 11.70 0.30 -5.07
CA ARG A 37 12.28 1.25 -6.03
C ARG A 37 12.55 0.63 -7.39
N VAL A 38 12.83 -0.68 -7.45
CA VAL A 38 12.96 -1.40 -8.73
C VAL A 38 11.62 -1.41 -9.45
N LEU A 39 10.53 -1.74 -8.74
CA LEU A 39 9.17 -1.68 -9.27
C LEU A 39 8.82 -0.27 -9.75
N LEU A 40 8.90 0.74 -8.88
CA LEU A 40 8.48 2.11 -9.21
C LEU A 40 9.25 2.72 -10.39
N ARG A 41 10.55 2.43 -10.52
CA ARG A 41 11.31 2.87 -11.70
C ARG A 41 10.75 2.23 -12.97
N ARG A 42 10.54 0.91 -12.96
CA ARG A 42 9.95 0.20 -14.11
C ARG A 42 8.58 0.75 -14.48
N LEU A 43 7.67 0.91 -13.50
CA LEU A 43 6.32 1.44 -13.74
C LEU A 43 6.37 2.81 -14.41
N LYS A 44 7.30 3.67 -13.97
CA LYS A 44 7.54 4.99 -14.56
C LYS A 44 8.12 4.88 -15.98
N ASP A 45 9.19 4.10 -16.15
CA ASP A 45 9.91 3.97 -17.43
C ASP A 45 9.02 3.36 -18.52
N GLN A 46 8.10 2.48 -18.16
CA GLN A 46 7.11 1.86 -19.05
C GLN A 46 5.81 2.66 -19.19
N GLY A 47 5.69 3.83 -18.55
CA GLY A 47 4.53 4.71 -18.68
C GLY A 47 3.21 4.12 -18.18
N TRP A 48 3.26 3.34 -17.10
CA TRP A 48 2.05 2.74 -16.51
C TRP A 48 1.04 3.81 -16.10
N ARG A 49 -0.25 3.50 -16.29
CA ARG A 49 -1.36 4.40 -15.95
C ARG A 49 -2.12 3.86 -14.75
N PHE A 50 -2.59 4.77 -13.90
CA PHE A 50 -3.32 4.44 -12.69
C PHE A 50 -4.65 5.20 -12.68
N ASP A 51 -5.72 4.49 -12.37
CA ASP A 51 -7.04 5.08 -12.15
C ASP A 51 -7.76 4.36 -11.01
N ARG A 52 -8.94 4.88 -10.65
CA ARG A 52 -9.73 4.42 -9.51
C ARG A 52 -11.18 4.21 -9.96
N PRO A 53 -11.50 3.09 -10.61
CA PRO A 53 -12.77 2.89 -11.29
C PRO A 53 -13.98 2.92 -10.35
N VAL A 54 -13.81 2.37 -9.14
CA VAL A 54 -14.85 2.33 -8.11
C VAL A 54 -14.31 3.01 -6.86
N PHE A 55 -15.10 3.92 -6.30
CA PHE A 55 -14.85 4.50 -4.98
C PHE A 55 -16.20 4.72 -4.31
N ASP A 56 -16.75 3.65 -3.76
CA ASP A 56 -18.01 3.61 -3.03
C ASP A 56 -17.70 3.44 -1.55
N ILE A 57 -17.23 4.53 -0.95
CA ILE A 57 -16.86 4.64 0.46
C ILE A 57 -17.77 5.68 1.08
N ASP A 58 -18.36 5.34 2.22
CA ASP A 58 -19.25 6.24 2.96
C ASP A 58 -18.48 7.28 3.79
N ALA A 59 -19.23 8.19 4.42
CA ALA A 59 -18.67 9.23 5.27
C ALA A 59 -17.88 8.70 6.49
N ASN A 60 -18.13 7.45 6.91
CA ASN A 60 -17.44 6.79 8.01
C ASN A 60 -16.16 6.06 7.54
N GLY A 61 -15.90 6.04 6.23
CA GLY A 61 -14.77 5.35 5.65
C GLY A 61 -14.99 3.84 5.48
N VAL A 62 -16.24 3.40 5.34
CA VAL A 62 -16.67 2.01 5.14
C VAL A 62 -17.15 1.83 3.71
N GLY A 63 -16.83 0.69 3.08
CA GLY A 63 -17.30 0.36 1.73
C GLY A 63 -16.23 -0.29 0.85
N VAL A 64 -16.30 -0.04 -0.46
CA VAL A 64 -15.42 -0.66 -1.45
C VAL A 64 -14.77 0.38 -2.37
N ALA A 65 -13.49 0.17 -2.67
CA ALA A 65 -12.77 0.94 -3.68
C ALA A 65 -11.89 0.03 -4.54
N THR A 66 -11.68 0.41 -5.80
CA THR A 66 -10.76 -0.28 -6.70
C THR A 66 -9.69 0.65 -7.24
N TYR A 67 -8.45 0.16 -7.33
CA TYR A 67 -7.32 0.89 -7.89
C TYR A 67 -6.69 0.04 -8.98
N ARG A 68 -6.68 0.58 -10.20
CA ARG A 68 -6.26 -0.16 -11.37
C ARG A 68 -4.93 0.37 -11.88
N ALA A 69 -3.99 -0.54 -12.08
CA ALA A 69 -2.68 -0.29 -12.65
C ALA A 69 -2.62 -0.93 -14.05
N ARG A 70 -2.53 -0.09 -15.09
CA ARG A 70 -2.47 -0.51 -16.49
C ARG A 70 -1.03 -0.39 -16.99
N GLY A 71 -0.41 -1.55 -17.24
CA GLY A 71 0.88 -1.63 -17.92
C GLY A 71 0.72 -1.70 -19.44
N PRO A 72 1.84 -1.89 -20.17
CA PRO A 72 1.82 -2.03 -21.62
C PRO A 72 1.02 -3.24 -22.13
N GLU A 73 1.10 -4.36 -21.40
CA GLU A 73 0.49 -5.64 -21.81
C GLU A 73 -0.61 -6.10 -20.85
N ASN A 74 -0.41 -5.92 -19.55
CA ASN A 74 -1.30 -6.44 -18.50
C ASN A 74 -1.91 -5.32 -17.65
N THR A 75 -3.07 -5.62 -17.06
CA THR A 75 -3.76 -4.75 -16.10
C THR A 75 -3.89 -5.49 -14.77
N TYR A 76 -3.76 -4.76 -13.66
CA TYR A 76 -3.91 -5.31 -12.31
C TYR A 76 -4.83 -4.41 -11.51
N THR A 77 -5.75 -4.99 -10.74
CA THR A 77 -6.75 -4.21 -9.98
C THR A 77 -6.71 -4.60 -8.51
N LEU A 78 -6.34 -3.65 -7.65
CA LEU A 78 -6.50 -3.80 -6.21
C LEU A 78 -7.98 -3.55 -5.87
N VAL A 79 -8.62 -4.51 -5.21
CA VAL A 79 -9.92 -4.32 -4.57
C VAL A 79 -9.71 -4.12 -3.07
N ALA A 80 -10.19 -3.01 -2.54
CA ALA A 80 -10.11 -2.63 -1.14
C ALA A 80 -11.50 -2.66 -0.51
N PHE A 81 -11.64 -3.43 0.57
CA PHE A 81 -12.83 -3.45 1.41
C PHE A 81 -12.49 -2.78 2.73
N ALA A 82 -13.14 -1.65 3.01
CA ALA A 82 -12.97 -0.87 4.23
C ALA A 82 -14.09 -1.20 5.20
N HIS A 83 -13.73 -1.47 6.45
CA HIS A 83 -14.65 -1.98 7.47
C HIS A 83 -14.76 -1.00 8.62
N GLN A 84 -15.93 -0.99 9.26
CA GLN A 84 -16.06 -0.43 10.59
C GLN A 84 -15.39 -1.37 11.58
N LEU A 85 -14.49 -0.83 12.41
CA LEU A 85 -13.83 -1.59 13.45
C LEU A 85 -13.83 -0.78 14.75
N ASP A 86 -14.28 -1.40 15.83
CA ASP A 86 -14.26 -0.80 17.16
C ASP A 86 -12.80 -0.66 17.66
N ASP A 87 -12.53 0.40 18.41
CA ASP A 87 -11.18 0.74 18.89
C ASP A 87 -10.55 -0.37 19.74
N ASP A 88 -11.36 -1.08 20.53
CA ASP A 88 -10.95 -2.17 21.41
C ASP A 88 -10.56 -3.45 20.66
N LYS A 89 -11.03 -3.61 19.41
CA LYS A 89 -10.72 -4.74 18.54
C LYS A 89 -9.51 -4.49 17.64
N ARG A 90 -8.98 -3.27 17.61
CA ARG A 90 -7.78 -2.95 16.80
C ARG A 90 -6.53 -3.53 17.42
N SER A 91 -5.87 -4.41 16.66
CA SER A 91 -4.60 -5.01 17.06
C SER A 91 -3.68 -5.15 15.86
N ASP A 92 -2.45 -4.66 15.99
CA ASP A 92 -1.38 -4.82 15.00
C ASP A 92 -0.77 -6.23 15.00
N ARG A 93 -1.24 -7.12 15.88
CA ARG A 93 -0.75 -8.50 15.99
C ARG A 93 -1.30 -9.35 14.84
N VAL A 94 -0.49 -10.32 14.41
CA VAL A 94 -0.87 -11.29 13.36
C VAL A 94 -2.10 -12.12 13.74
N ILE A 95 -2.37 -12.29 15.04
CA ILE A 95 -3.51 -13.03 15.60
C ILE A 95 -4.80 -12.19 15.72
N ALA A 96 -4.82 -10.96 15.21
CA ALA A 96 -6.05 -10.19 15.18
C ALA A 96 -7.14 -10.93 14.37
N GLU A 97 -8.41 -10.75 14.73
CA GLU A 97 -9.54 -11.37 14.03
C GLU A 97 -10.31 -10.36 13.15
N ALA A 98 -9.96 -9.08 13.24
CA ALA A 98 -10.60 -8.00 12.51
C ALA A 98 -9.60 -6.90 12.14
N TRP A 99 -9.86 -6.22 11.02
CA TRP A 99 -8.99 -5.18 10.46
C TRP A 99 -9.80 -4.02 9.89
N ASP A 100 -9.24 -2.81 9.91
CA ASP A 100 -9.88 -1.63 9.31
C ASP A 100 -10.08 -1.78 7.79
N ALA A 101 -9.21 -2.53 7.12
CA ALA A 101 -9.36 -2.82 5.71
C ALA A 101 -8.72 -4.15 5.30
N THR A 102 -9.33 -4.79 4.30
CA THR A 102 -8.83 -6.01 3.67
C THR A 102 -8.75 -5.83 2.16
N PHE A 103 -7.79 -6.48 1.53
CA PHE A 103 -7.42 -6.21 0.14
C PHE A 103 -7.14 -7.48 -0.62
N THR A 104 -7.39 -7.43 -1.93
CA THR A 104 -6.84 -8.40 -2.87
C THR A 104 -6.35 -7.71 -4.14
N LEU A 105 -5.27 -8.21 -4.73
CA LEU A 105 -4.77 -7.76 -6.04
C LEU A 105 -5.21 -8.76 -7.11
N CYS A 106 -6.15 -8.38 -7.96
CA CYS A 106 -6.59 -9.17 -9.10
C CYS A 106 -5.61 -9.05 -10.28
N ASP A 107 -5.43 -10.17 -10.97
CA ASP A 107 -4.82 -10.25 -12.28
C ASP A 107 -5.89 -9.92 -13.35
N GLY A 108 -5.89 -8.68 -13.81
CA GLY A 108 -6.91 -8.14 -14.71
C GLY A 108 -7.80 -7.07 -14.09
N GLU A 109 -8.94 -6.85 -14.73
CA GLU A 109 -10.01 -5.96 -14.29
C GLU A 109 -10.86 -6.62 -13.19
N ALA A 110 -11.43 -5.83 -12.28
CA ALA A 110 -12.40 -6.32 -11.29
C ALA A 110 -13.76 -5.69 -11.57
N ASP A 111 -14.65 -6.47 -12.20
CA ASP A 111 -16.04 -6.06 -12.45
C ASP A 111 -16.92 -6.22 -11.20
N ALA A 112 -18.20 -5.85 -11.33
CA ALA A 112 -19.15 -5.88 -10.22
C ALA A 112 -19.36 -7.29 -9.64
N ASP A 113 -19.36 -8.33 -10.49
CA ASP A 113 -19.55 -9.71 -10.03
C ASP A 113 -18.30 -10.24 -9.31
N THR A 114 -17.12 -9.90 -9.82
CA THR A 114 -15.84 -10.16 -9.17
C THR A 114 -15.78 -9.49 -7.80
N ILE A 115 -16.12 -8.21 -7.71
CA ILE A 115 -16.14 -7.46 -6.45
C ILE A 115 -17.11 -8.13 -5.45
N ARG A 116 -18.31 -8.53 -5.90
CA ARG A 116 -19.31 -9.18 -5.04
C ARG A 116 -18.79 -10.51 -4.49
N ARG A 117 -18.22 -11.37 -5.35
CA ARG A 117 -17.60 -12.64 -4.92
C ARG A 117 -16.48 -12.42 -3.90
N LEU A 118 -15.65 -11.41 -4.14
CA LEU A 118 -14.52 -11.09 -3.28
C LEU A 118 -14.97 -10.51 -1.93
N ALA A 119 -16.08 -9.77 -1.88
CA ALA A 119 -16.64 -9.24 -0.64
C ALA A 119 -17.01 -10.34 0.35
N ASP A 120 -17.44 -11.51 -0.13
CA ASP A 120 -17.81 -12.65 0.71
C ASP A 120 -16.60 -13.40 1.30
N ASN A 121 -15.40 -13.21 0.74
CA ASN A 121 -14.23 -14.04 1.03
C ASN A 121 -13.00 -13.27 1.52
N VAL A 122 -12.67 -12.14 0.90
CA VAL A 122 -11.48 -11.35 1.24
C VAL A 122 -11.50 -10.88 2.70
N PRO A 123 -12.63 -10.39 3.26
CA PRO A 123 -12.68 -9.99 4.67
C PRO A 123 -12.45 -11.16 5.64
N ARG A 124 -12.74 -12.40 5.24
CA ARG A 124 -12.61 -13.61 6.08
C ARG A 124 -11.17 -14.10 6.23
N GLN A 125 -10.24 -13.57 5.43
CA GLN A 125 -8.80 -13.88 5.48
C GLN A 125 -8.52 -15.40 5.51
N GLU A 126 -7.93 -15.93 6.59
CA GLU A 126 -7.60 -17.36 6.74
C GLU A 126 -8.83 -18.30 6.57
N ALA A 127 -10.02 -17.82 6.94
CA ALA A 127 -11.28 -18.55 6.81
C ALA A 127 -11.96 -18.36 5.44
N GLY A 128 -11.46 -17.46 4.60
CA GLY A 128 -11.93 -17.21 3.24
C GLY A 128 -11.07 -17.89 2.19
N ARG A 129 -11.54 -17.89 0.94
CA ARG A 129 -10.75 -18.36 -0.21
C ARG A 129 -10.85 -17.38 -1.37
N ILE A 130 -9.72 -17.09 -1.99
CA ILE A 130 -9.65 -16.40 -3.28
C ILE A 130 -9.35 -17.43 -4.37
N SER A 131 -9.16 -17.00 -5.61
CA SER A 131 -8.86 -17.89 -6.75
C SER A 131 -7.55 -17.55 -7.44
N GLU A 132 -7.19 -18.35 -8.45
CA GLU A 132 -5.99 -18.18 -9.27
C GLU A 132 -5.97 -16.87 -10.08
N THR A 133 -7.08 -16.12 -10.08
CA THR A 133 -7.22 -14.77 -10.64
C THR A 133 -6.81 -13.67 -9.66
N GLU A 134 -6.58 -13.98 -8.39
CA GLU A 134 -6.09 -13.05 -7.37
C GLU A 134 -4.66 -13.39 -6.98
N MET A 135 -3.74 -12.44 -7.13
CA MET A 135 -2.30 -12.63 -6.90
C MET A 135 -1.89 -12.44 -5.44
N VAL A 136 -2.59 -11.54 -4.72
CA VAL A 136 -2.21 -11.11 -3.38
C VAL A 136 -3.45 -10.99 -2.51
N LEU A 137 -3.39 -11.49 -1.27
CA LEU A 137 -4.36 -11.22 -0.22
C LEU A 137 -3.68 -10.43 0.90
N SER A 138 -4.28 -9.34 1.36
CA SER A 138 -3.69 -8.49 2.39
C SER A 138 -4.74 -7.91 3.34
N ARG A 139 -4.27 -7.38 4.46
CA ARG A 139 -5.09 -6.71 5.48
C ARG A 139 -4.27 -5.65 6.21
N ALA A 140 -4.93 -4.59 6.66
CA ALA A 140 -4.27 -3.47 7.31
C ALA A 140 -5.14 -2.79 8.37
N ASN A 141 -4.48 -2.17 9.34
CA ASN A 141 -5.10 -1.31 10.33
C ASN A 141 -4.66 0.14 10.15
N LYS A 142 -5.54 1.08 10.52
CA LYS A 142 -5.23 2.50 10.54
C LYS A 142 -4.20 2.79 11.63
N SER A 143 -3.24 3.66 11.35
CA SER A 143 -2.40 4.28 12.37
C SER A 143 -3.23 5.31 13.13
N VAL A 144 -4.03 4.86 14.10
CA VAL A 144 -5.16 5.62 14.70
C VAL A 144 -4.81 7.08 14.95
N ARG A 145 -3.71 7.34 15.68
CA ARG A 145 -3.30 8.70 16.03
C ARG A 145 -2.95 9.56 14.80
N LEU A 146 -2.17 9.02 13.85
CA LEU A 146 -1.76 9.78 12.67
C LEU A 146 -2.93 9.96 11.70
N PHE A 147 -3.74 8.91 11.52
CA PHE A 147 -4.89 8.91 10.63
C PHE A 147 -5.92 9.95 11.08
N SER A 148 -6.29 9.97 12.37
CA SER A 148 -7.19 11.00 12.91
C SER A 148 -6.62 12.40 12.70
N HIS A 149 -5.35 12.61 13.07
CA HIS A 149 -4.71 13.92 12.89
C HIS A 149 -4.78 14.40 11.43
N VAL A 150 -4.48 13.52 10.47
CA VAL A 150 -4.56 13.89 9.05
C VAL A 150 -5.98 14.27 8.64
N VAL A 151 -6.99 13.47 9.01
CA VAL A 151 -8.40 13.81 8.72
C VAL A 151 -8.78 15.15 9.35
N ASP A 152 -8.42 15.37 10.62
CA ASP A 152 -8.75 16.60 11.36
C ASP A 152 -8.14 17.83 10.68
N ARG A 153 -6.85 17.79 10.33
CA ARG A 153 -6.15 18.91 9.69
C ARG A 153 -6.72 19.20 8.31
N LEU A 154 -6.90 18.17 7.49
CA LEU A 154 -7.43 18.32 6.14
C LEU A 154 -8.86 18.88 6.18
N SER A 155 -9.72 18.41 7.08
CA SER A 155 -11.07 18.96 7.28
C SER A 155 -11.07 20.43 7.68
N ALA A 156 -10.09 20.87 8.48
CA ALA A 156 -9.94 22.27 8.88
C ALA A 156 -9.39 23.18 7.76
N GLY A 157 -9.08 22.64 6.59
CA GLY A 157 -8.45 23.38 5.49
C GLY A 157 -6.94 23.54 5.65
N GLU A 158 -6.33 22.74 6.53
CA GLU A 158 -4.93 22.85 6.90
C GLU A 158 -4.15 21.59 6.49
N GLN A 159 -2.83 21.71 6.36
CA GLN A 159 -1.96 20.56 6.10
C GLN A 159 -1.49 19.91 7.42
N PRO A 160 -1.31 18.58 7.47
CA PRO A 160 -0.69 17.91 8.60
C PRO A 160 0.80 18.27 8.73
N ALA A 161 1.31 18.27 9.96
CA ALA A 161 2.70 18.59 10.22
C ALA A 161 3.64 17.53 9.63
N ARG A 162 4.63 17.97 8.83
CA ARG A 162 5.62 17.10 8.18
C ARG A 162 6.33 16.17 9.18
N ASP A 163 6.84 16.73 10.27
CA ASP A 163 7.60 15.97 11.28
C ASP A 163 6.76 14.83 11.88
N MET A 164 5.46 15.05 12.04
CA MET A 164 4.54 14.01 12.52
C MET A 164 4.38 12.90 11.48
N LEU A 165 4.21 13.24 10.20
CA LEU A 165 4.16 12.27 9.11
C LEU A 165 5.46 11.45 9.03
N GLU A 166 6.62 12.10 9.15
CA GLU A 166 7.94 11.45 9.05
C GLU A 166 8.25 10.57 10.27
N SER A 167 7.73 10.92 11.45
CA SER A 167 7.91 10.12 12.67
C SER A 167 7.20 8.76 12.64
N VAL A 168 6.10 8.65 11.89
CA VAL A 168 5.29 7.42 11.79
C VAL A 168 5.44 6.76 10.42
N GLY A 169 5.40 7.56 9.34
CA GLY A 169 5.69 7.13 7.97
C GLY A 169 4.56 6.43 7.23
N TYR A 170 3.39 6.19 7.84
CA TYR A 170 2.26 5.51 7.19
C TYR A 170 0.91 5.86 7.82
N LEU A 171 -0.15 5.87 7.01
CA LEU A 171 -1.54 6.04 7.48
C LEU A 171 -2.21 4.71 7.81
N VAL A 172 -1.80 3.64 7.12
CA VAL A 172 -2.21 2.26 7.41
C VAL A 172 -0.98 1.37 7.51
N ARG A 173 -1.08 0.35 8.35
CA ARG A 173 -0.06 -0.68 8.53
C ARG A 173 -0.61 -2.03 8.10
N THR A 174 0.00 -2.64 7.10
CA THR A 174 -0.34 -4.00 6.70
C THR A 174 0.15 -4.97 7.76
N THR A 175 -0.72 -5.89 8.18
CA THR A 175 -0.35 -6.97 9.12
C THR A 175 -0.07 -8.29 8.38
N ALA A 176 -0.48 -8.39 7.12
CA ALA A 176 -0.13 -9.50 6.24
C ALA A 176 -0.16 -9.07 4.77
N VAL A 177 0.74 -9.65 3.99
CA VAL A 177 0.74 -9.60 2.52
C VAL A 177 1.05 -11.01 2.04
N TYR A 178 0.01 -11.76 1.68
CA TYR A 178 0.08 -13.14 1.27
C TYR A 178 0.05 -13.24 -0.26
N GLY A 179 0.86 -14.12 -0.83
CA GLY A 179 0.85 -14.44 -2.26
C GLY A 179 1.25 -15.90 -2.48
N SER A 180 1.64 -16.23 -3.72
CA SER A 180 2.23 -17.53 -4.09
C SER A 180 1.37 -18.74 -3.67
N GLY A 181 0.15 -18.84 -4.20
CA GLY A 181 -0.71 -20.02 -3.97
C GLY A 181 -1.50 -20.02 -2.66
N LYS A 182 -1.14 -19.15 -1.70
CA LYS A 182 -1.78 -19.16 -0.38
C LYS A 182 -3.26 -18.77 -0.47
N PHE A 183 -4.13 -19.52 0.22
CA PHE A 183 -5.59 -19.33 0.23
C PHE A 183 -6.28 -19.43 -1.14
N GLY A 184 -5.64 -20.13 -2.09
CA GLY A 184 -6.14 -20.28 -3.46
C GLY A 184 -5.68 -19.18 -4.41
N ALA A 185 -4.83 -18.25 -3.96
CA ALA A 185 -4.23 -17.21 -4.80
C ALA A 185 -3.46 -17.81 -5.99
N ALA A 186 -3.22 -17.00 -7.01
CA ALA A 186 -2.35 -17.34 -8.12
C ALA A 186 -0.97 -17.82 -7.62
N ASP A 187 -0.56 -19.00 -8.09
CA ASP A 187 0.79 -19.48 -7.86
C ASP A 187 1.79 -18.68 -8.69
N ARG A 188 3.07 -18.68 -8.28
CA ARG A 188 4.13 -18.03 -9.05
C ARG A 188 4.21 -18.54 -10.49
N SER A 189 3.90 -19.81 -10.75
CA SER A 189 3.87 -20.37 -12.10
C SER A 189 2.89 -19.66 -13.05
N CYS A 190 1.83 -19.02 -12.54
CA CYS A 190 0.83 -18.30 -13.34
C CYS A 190 1.36 -16.98 -13.91
N TRP A 191 2.30 -16.31 -13.22
CA TRP A 191 2.74 -14.95 -13.55
C TRP A 191 4.26 -14.76 -13.56
N GLY A 192 5.04 -15.77 -13.17
CA GLY A 192 6.48 -15.68 -12.96
C GLY A 192 7.30 -15.38 -14.23
N ASN A 193 6.73 -15.64 -15.41
CA ASN A 193 7.34 -15.35 -16.70
C ASN A 193 7.05 -13.93 -17.20
N ARG A 194 6.23 -13.15 -16.49
CA ARG A 194 5.87 -11.79 -16.90
C ARG A 194 7.03 -10.81 -16.71
N PRO A 195 7.45 -10.07 -17.74
CA PRO A 195 8.62 -9.19 -17.65
C PRO A 195 8.55 -8.18 -16.50
N GLU A 196 7.36 -7.65 -16.20
CA GLU A 196 7.12 -6.70 -15.13
C GLU A 196 7.32 -7.25 -13.73
N PHE A 197 7.18 -8.57 -13.54
CA PHE A 197 7.27 -9.26 -12.25
C PHE A 197 8.51 -10.16 -12.10
N THR A 198 9.54 -9.89 -12.91
CA THR A 198 10.85 -10.58 -12.85
C THR A 198 11.62 -10.37 -11.54
N GLY A 199 11.30 -9.33 -10.75
CA GLY A 199 11.90 -9.07 -9.45
C GLY A 199 11.27 -9.86 -8.30
N SER A 200 11.87 -9.79 -7.11
CA SER A 200 11.29 -10.34 -5.89
C SER A 200 10.05 -9.55 -5.46
N PHE A 201 9.02 -10.26 -5.01
CA PHE A 201 7.80 -9.72 -4.38
C PHE A 201 7.04 -8.66 -5.21
N GLN A 202 7.15 -8.69 -6.54
CA GLN A 202 6.62 -7.58 -7.35
C GLN A 202 5.09 -7.43 -7.27
N PRO A 203 4.27 -8.49 -7.34
CA PRO A 203 2.82 -8.37 -7.12
C PRO A 203 2.50 -7.82 -5.73
N GLU A 204 3.17 -8.33 -4.70
CA GLU A 204 2.99 -7.90 -3.30
C GLU A 204 3.35 -6.42 -3.12
N LEU A 205 4.45 -5.98 -3.72
CA LEU A 205 4.88 -4.58 -3.67
C LEU A 205 3.93 -3.67 -4.47
N LEU A 206 3.38 -4.13 -5.59
CA LEU A 206 2.35 -3.39 -6.32
C LEU A 206 1.10 -3.23 -5.46
N ALA A 207 0.63 -4.31 -4.81
CA ALA A 207 -0.50 -4.26 -3.90
C ALA A 207 -0.26 -3.25 -2.77
N VAL A 208 0.89 -3.32 -2.10
CA VAL A 208 1.28 -2.37 -1.04
C VAL A 208 1.32 -0.93 -1.54
N TRP A 209 1.85 -0.69 -2.75
CA TRP A 209 1.86 0.65 -3.35
C TRP A 209 0.45 1.20 -3.61
N LEU A 210 -0.49 0.35 -4.02
CA LEU A 210 -1.88 0.74 -4.22
C LEU A 210 -2.62 0.93 -2.88
N ILE A 211 -2.36 0.09 -1.87
CA ILE A 211 -2.87 0.25 -0.50
C ILE A 211 -2.45 1.59 0.12
N ARG A 212 -1.20 2.01 -0.13
CA ARG A 212 -0.72 3.34 0.24
C ARG A 212 -1.62 4.45 -0.30
N THR A 213 -1.95 4.36 -1.59
CA THR A 213 -2.77 5.35 -2.27
C THR A 213 -4.17 5.36 -1.70
N PHE A 214 -4.76 4.17 -1.52
CA PHE A 214 -6.03 4.00 -0.82
C PHE A 214 -6.07 4.68 0.54
N SER A 215 -5.03 4.52 1.36
CA SER A 215 -5.01 5.10 2.72
C SER A 215 -5.06 6.62 2.73
N ILE A 216 -4.43 7.28 1.75
CA ILE A 216 -4.44 8.74 1.63
C ILE A 216 -5.80 9.19 1.10
N ASP A 217 -6.29 8.53 0.07
CA ASP A 217 -7.59 8.84 -0.54
C ASP A 217 -8.75 8.64 0.44
N LEU A 218 -8.66 7.63 1.31
CA LEU A 218 -9.61 7.40 2.41
C LEU A 218 -9.59 8.57 3.40
N ALA A 219 -8.41 9.04 3.82
CA ALA A 219 -8.29 10.17 4.74
C ALA A 219 -8.84 11.47 4.11
N GLU A 220 -8.52 11.74 2.84
CA GLU A 220 -9.04 12.91 2.11
C GLU A 220 -10.57 12.84 1.91
N HIS A 221 -11.10 11.65 1.61
CA HIS A 221 -12.54 11.44 1.49
C HIS A 221 -13.24 11.71 2.81
N MET A 222 -12.79 11.07 3.90
CA MET A 222 -13.37 11.29 5.24
C MET A 222 -13.28 12.76 5.66
N ALA A 223 -12.17 13.44 5.34
CA ALA A 223 -12.01 14.85 5.63
C ALA A 223 -13.03 15.72 4.87
N SER A 224 -13.23 15.42 3.59
CA SER A 224 -14.19 16.10 2.71
C SER A 224 -15.64 15.82 3.11
N SER A 225 -15.95 14.59 3.49
CA SER A 225 -17.28 14.20 3.99
C SER A 225 -17.61 14.89 5.31
N ARG A 226 -16.62 15.09 6.19
CA ARG A 226 -16.79 15.79 7.46
C ARG A 226 -16.99 17.30 7.29
N ALA A 227 -16.21 17.93 6.41
CA ALA A 227 -16.18 19.39 6.28
C ALA A 227 -16.09 19.83 4.81
N PRO A 228 -17.15 19.64 4.00
CA PRO A 228 -17.08 19.80 2.54
C PRO A 228 -16.74 21.21 2.07
N GLN A 229 -16.95 22.23 2.92
CA GLN A 229 -16.67 23.63 2.59
C GLN A 229 -15.22 24.06 2.86
N THR A 230 -14.52 23.37 3.78
CA THR A 230 -13.17 23.75 4.22
C THR A 230 -12.13 22.70 3.88
N ALA A 231 -12.54 21.46 3.63
CA ALA A 231 -11.62 20.36 3.42
C ALA A 231 -10.67 20.60 2.24
N VAL A 232 -9.38 20.35 2.49
CA VAL A 232 -8.34 20.43 1.47
C VAL A 232 -7.74 19.05 1.19
N ARG A 233 -7.17 18.90 -0.01
CA ARG A 233 -6.34 17.72 -0.32
C ARG A 233 -4.97 17.83 0.33
N MET A 234 -4.36 16.69 0.59
CA MET A 234 -3.01 16.63 1.10
C MET A 234 -2.01 17.10 0.03
N ASP A 235 -1.08 17.96 0.44
CA ASP A 235 0.00 18.46 -0.40
C ASP A 235 0.78 17.28 -1.03
N PRO A 236 1.02 17.28 -2.36
CA PRO A 236 1.75 16.21 -3.04
C PRO A 236 3.16 15.91 -2.49
N ALA A 237 3.84 16.89 -1.90
CA ALA A 237 5.13 16.71 -1.24
C ALA A 237 4.98 15.98 0.10
N LEU A 238 3.90 16.23 0.85
CA LEU A 238 3.58 15.49 2.07
C LEU A 238 3.11 14.07 1.74
N ARG A 239 2.27 13.91 0.70
CA ARG A 239 1.86 12.59 0.20
C ARG A 239 3.08 11.71 -0.05
N ARG A 240 4.15 12.24 -0.65
CA ARG A 240 5.39 11.49 -0.96
C ARG A 240 6.17 10.98 0.27
N CYS A 241 5.94 11.56 1.45
CA CYS A 241 6.62 11.16 2.69
C CYS A 241 6.00 9.90 3.30
N LEU A 242 4.74 9.60 2.95
CA LEU A 242 4.04 8.40 3.42
C LEU A 242 4.48 7.18 2.62
N GLY A 243 4.64 6.05 3.30
CA GLY A 243 4.71 4.71 2.75
C GLY A 243 3.55 3.86 3.26
N VAL A 244 3.75 2.55 3.28
CA VAL A 244 2.89 1.60 4.01
C VAL A 244 3.75 0.94 5.06
N GLY A 245 3.31 0.99 6.31
CA GLY A 245 3.99 0.27 7.38
C GLY A 245 3.75 -1.22 7.19
N ASN A 246 4.78 -2.05 7.34
CA ASN A 246 4.62 -3.50 7.37
C ASN A 246 4.85 -3.98 8.81
N SER A 247 3.89 -4.70 9.40
CA SER A 247 4.13 -5.50 10.59
C SER A 247 4.67 -6.84 10.12
N THR A 248 5.99 -7.02 10.20
CA THR A 248 6.60 -8.36 10.09
C THR A 248 7.39 -8.61 11.35
#